data_AF-S4NVJ5-F1
#
_entry.id   AF-S4NVJ5-F1
#
_cell.length_a   1.000
_cell.length_b   1.000
_cell.length_c   1.000
_cell.angle_alpha   90.00
_cell.angle_beta   90.00
_cell.angle_gamma   90.00
#
_symmetry.space_group_name_H-M   'P 1'
#
loop_
_entity.id
_entity.type
_entity.pdbx_description
1 polymer ?
#
loop_
_entity_poly.entity_id
_entity_poly.type
_entity_poly.pdbx_seq_one_letter_code
_entity_poly.pdbx_strand_id
1 'polypeptide(L)'
;MTQGRLTSCIPLPVEHKLLVTVIEKAKDWALMHGVGMRDRKHFTKDAIQIAPFVLLPSPFPQTEFNKAVELQPILNELMHKVAHDDEFLTRTLQNALQVDEFTASLFDIWVKVRDEGMAQTLSLGLFRSDYLMQNPDGNR
;
A
#
# COMPACT_ATOMS: atom_id res chain seq x y z
N MET A 1 -19.83 1.98 -24.78
CA MET A 1 -20.38 1.16 -23.67
C MET A 1 -19.89 1.82 -22.39
N THR A 2 -20.78 2.46 -21.65
CA THR A 2 -20.48 3.12 -20.38
C THR A 2 -19.95 2.07 -19.41
N GLN A 3 -18.65 2.11 -19.08
CA GLN A 3 -18.07 1.29 -18.03
C GLN A 3 -18.54 1.89 -16.70
N GLY A 4 -19.81 1.63 -16.39
CA GLY A 4 -20.48 2.12 -15.19
C GLY A 4 -19.77 1.62 -13.95
N ARG A 5 -19.73 2.48 -12.94
CA ARG A 5 -19.28 2.20 -11.58
C ARG A 5 -19.75 0.80 -11.17
N LEU A 6 -18.81 -0.07 -10.78
CA LEU A 6 -19.15 -1.44 -10.40
C LEU A 6 -20.20 -1.44 -9.30
N THR A 7 -21.18 -2.33 -9.43
CA THR A 7 -22.27 -2.45 -8.47
C THR A 7 -21.76 -2.97 -7.12
N SER A 8 -22.37 -2.48 -6.05
CA SER A 8 -22.14 -3.01 -4.69
C SER A 8 -22.37 -4.52 -4.63
N CYS A 9 -21.66 -5.20 -3.73
CA CYS A 9 -21.83 -6.64 -3.51
C CYS A 9 -23.22 -7.02 -2.98
N ILE A 10 -23.96 -6.06 -2.43
CA ILE A 10 -25.36 -6.19 -2.00
C ILE A 10 -26.18 -4.98 -2.47
N PRO A 11 -27.50 -5.12 -2.63
CA PRO A 11 -28.39 -3.99 -2.88
C PRO A 11 -28.31 -2.94 -1.77
N LEU A 12 -28.34 -1.66 -2.14
CA LEU A 12 -28.35 -0.53 -1.22
C LEU A 12 -29.60 0.34 -1.47
N PRO A 13 -30.22 0.94 -0.43
CA PRO A 13 -29.80 0.93 0.97
C PRO A 13 -30.19 -0.36 1.71
N VAL A 14 -29.44 -0.70 2.76
CA VAL A 14 -29.75 -1.82 3.67
C VAL A 14 -30.76 -1.36 4.73
N GLU A 15 -31.71 -2.22 5.10
CA GLU A 15 -32.66 -1.96 6.19
C GLU A 15 -31.92 -1.60 7.49
N HIS A 16 -32.38 -0.57 8.21
CA HIS A 16 -31.68 -0.03 9.38
C HIS A 16 -31.40 -1.08 10.47
N LYS A 17 -32.40 -1.91 10.81
CA LYS A 17 -32.25 -2.94 11.84
C LYS A 17 -31.18 -3.98 11.47
N LEU A 18 -31.16 -4.39 10.20
CA LEU A 18 -30.16 -5.30 9.67
C LEU A 18 -28.77 -4.63 9.68
N LEU A 19 -28.68 -3.37 9.27
CA LEU A 19 -27.41 -2.62 9.25
C LEU A 19 -26.77 -2.54 10.64
N VAL A 20 -27.53 -2.17 11.68
CA VAL A 20 -27.03 -2.13 13.06
C VAL A 20 -26.51 -3.50 13.50
N THR A 21 -27.28 -4.55 13.24
CA THR A 21 -26.90 -5.93 13.57
C THR A 21 -25.60 -6.36 12.88
N VAL A 22 -25.42 -5.99 11.60
CA VAL A 22 -24.22 -6.33 10.83
C VAL A 22 -23.00 -5.55 11.34
N ILE A 23 -23.18 -4.28 11.72
CA ILE A 23 -22.09 -3.46 12.30
C ILE A 23 -21.57 -4.06 13.60
N GLU A 24 -22.47 -4.47 14.50
CA GLU A 24 -22.08 -5.10 15.77
C GLU A 24 -21.31 -6.40 15.53
N LYS A 25 -21.85 -7.29 14.68
CA LYS A 25 -21.19 -8.53 14.30
C LYS A 25 -19.84 -8.32 13.63
N ALA A 26 -19.71 -7.31 12.77
CA ALA A 26 -18.46 -7.00 12.10
C ALA A 26 -17.38 -6.51 13.08
N LYS A 27 -17.77 -5.74 14.11
CA LYS A 27 -16.86 -5.31 15.18
C LYS A 27 -16.39 -6.50 16.02
N ASP A 28 -17.31 -7.38 16.43
CA ASP A 28 -16.95 -8.57 17.20
C ASP A 28 -16.05 -9.49 16.39
N TRP A 29 -16.36 -9.71 15.11
CA TRP A 29 -15.52 -10.48 14.20
C TRP A 29 -14.12 -9.87 14.07
N ALA A 30 -14.02 -8.56 13.86
CA ALA A 30 -12.75 -7.85 13.77
C ALA A 30 -11.89 -8.03 15.03
N LEU A 31 -12.50 -7.93 16.22
CA LEU A 31 -11.82 -8.15 17.49
C LEU A 31 -11.32 -9.59 17.63
N MET A 32 -12.16 -10.58 17.30
CA MET A 32 -11.82 -12.00 17.38
C MET A 32 -10.70 -12.41 16.40
N HIS A 33 -10.53 -11.69 15.30
CA HIS A 33 -9.52 -11.97 14.25
C HIS A 33 -8.28 -11.06 14.35
N GLY A 34 -8.15 -10.29 15.43
CA GLY A 34 -6.97 -9.46 15.67
C GLY A 34 -6.88 -8.20 14.80
N VAL A 35 -7.99 -7.76 14.20
CA VAL A 35 -8.06 -6.49 13.44
C VAL A 35 -8.11 -5.33 14.44
N GLY A 36 -6.94 -4.98 14.96
CA GLY A 36 -6.81 -4.00 16.02
C GLY A 36 -5.58 -3.12 15.87
N MET A 37 -5.66 -1.92 16.43
CA MET A 37 -4.56 -0.97 16.54
C MET A 37 -4.58 -0.27 17.89
N ARG A 38 -3.43 0.26 18.30
CA ARG A 38 -3.35 1.08 19.51
C ARG A 38 -3.80 2.51 19.21
N ASP A 39 -4.50 3.11 20.16
CA ASP A 39 -4.90 4.52 20.06
C ASP A 39 -3.64 5.41 20.07
N ARG A 40 -3.53 6.30 19.08
CA ARG A 40 -2.43 7.26 18.99
C ARG A 40 -2.54 8.39 20.01
N LYS A 41 -3.75 8.79 20.39
CA LYS A 41 -4.03 9.88 21.34
C LYS A 41 -4.01 9.39 22.79
N HIS A 42 -4.55 8.20 23.04
CA HIS A 42 -4.64 7.60 24.38
C HIS A 42 -3.93 6.24 24.43
N PHE A 43 -2.63 6.24 24.13
CA PHE A 43 -1.85 5.01 24.08
C PHE A 43 -1.84 4.30 25.44
N THR A 44 -2.13 3.01 25.43
CA THR A 44 -1.92 2.10 26.55
C THR A 44 -1.41 0.75 26.03
N LYS A 45 -0.61 0.06 26.84
CA LYS A 45 -0.12 -1.29 26.50
C LYS A 45 -1.21 -2.34 26.61
N ASP A 46 -2.23 -2.08 27.42
CA ASP A 46 -3.23 -3.06 27.86
C ASP A 46 -4.57 -2.94 27.11
N ALA A 47 -4.68 -2.03 26.12
CA ALA A 47 -5.88 -1.89 25.30
C ALA A 47 -5.56 -1.79 23.82
N ILE A 48 -6.48 -2.32 23.01
CA ILE A 48 -6.49 -2.28 21.56
C ILE A 48 -7.87 -1.81 21.12
N GLN A 49 -7.92 -0.94 20.12
CA GLN A 49 -9.15 -0.52 19.46
C GLN A 49 -9.24 -1.20 18.09
N ILE A 50 -10.46 -1.39 17.59
CA ILE A 50 -10.66 -2.00 16.27
C ILE A 50 -10.04 -1.08 15.21
N ALA A 51 -9.19 -1.65 14.33
CA ALA A 51 -8.62 -0.88 13.23
C ALA A 51 -9.74 -0.47 12.25
N PRO A 52 -9.76 0.77 11.72
CA PRO A 52 -10.80 1.20 10.78
C PRO A 52 -10.88 0.29 9.55
N PHE A 53 -12.08 -0.15 9.21
CA PHE A 53 -12.34 -0.97 8.03
C PHE A 53 -13.68 -0.58 7.40
N VAL A 54 -13.86 -0.91 6.12
CA VAL A 54 -15.11 -0.70 5.40
C VAL A 54 -16.07 -1.87 5.67
N LEU A 55 -17.34 -1.57 5.91
CA LEU A 55 -18.34 -2.60 6.23
C LEU A 55 -18.59 -3.56 5.07
N LEU A 56 -18.55 -3.04 3.84
CA LEU A 56 -18.74 -3.80 2.61
C LEU A 56 -17.46 -3.72 1.77
N PRO A 57 -17.05 -4.82 1.12
CA PRO A 57 -15.91 -4.79 0.21
C PRO A 57 -16.19 -3.89 -0.99
N SER A 58 -15.17 -3.13 -1.40
CA SER A 58 -15.24 -2.33 -2.62
C SER A 58 -15.18 -3.25 -3.84
N PRO A 59 -16.13 -3.15 -4.79
CA PRO A 59 -16.05 -3.92 -6.01
C PRO A 59 -14.89 -3.43 -6.90
N PHE A 60 -14.16 -4.37 -7.50
CA PHE A 60 -13.01 -4.08 -8.36
C PHE A 60 -12.98 -5.02 -9.58
N PRO A 61 -12.60 -4.57 -10.79
CA PRO A 61 -12.65 -5.44 -11.97
C PRO A 61 -11.63 -6.57 -11.84
N GLN A 62 -12.10 -7.81 -12.01
CA GLN A 62 -11.25 -9.00 -11.89
C GLN A 62 -10.06 -8.96 -12.87
N THR A 63 -10.28 -8.50 -14.10
CA THR A 63 -9.21 -8.37 -15.10
C THR A 63 -8.11 -7.42 -14.65
N GLU A 64 -8.46 -6.27 -14.07
CA GLU A 64 -7.47 -5.29 -13.60
C GLU A 64 -6.77 -5.78 -12.32
N PHE A 65 -7.48 -6.50 -11.45
CA PHE A 65 -6.89 -7.14 -10.27
C PHE A 65 -5.82 -8.15 -10.68
N ASN A 66 -6.14 -9.06 -11.60
CA ASN A 66 -5.22 -10.08 -12.06
C ASN A 66 -3.98 -9.47 -12.74
N LYS A 67 -4.15 -8.40 -13.54
CA LYS A 67 -3.01 -7.66 -14.11
C LYS A 67 -2.07 -7.11 -13.04
N ALA A 68 -2.60 -6.52 -11.96
CA ALA A 68 -1.77 -6.01 -10.88
C ALA A 68 -0.98 -7.13 -10.18
N VAL A 69 -1.61 -8.30 -9.98
CA VAL A 69 -0.95 -9.49 -9.42
C VAL A 69 0.16 -9.99 -10.34
N GLU A 70 -0.10 -10.13 -11.63
CA GLU A 70 0.88 -10.58 -12.64
C GLU A 70 2.05 -9.60 -12.79
N LEU A 71 1.82 -8.30 -12.55
CA LEU A 71 2.84 -7.26 -12.65
C LEU A 71 3.80 -7.24 -11.45
N GLN A 72 3.38 -7.71 -10.27
CA GLN A 72 4.19 -7.59 -9.05
C GLN A 72 5.59 -8.21 -9.16
N PRO A 73 5.80 -9.43 -9.72
CA PRO A 73 7.14 -9.98 -9.88
C PRO A 73 8.03 -9.15 -10.81
N ILE A 74 7.46 -8.57 -11.86
CA ILE A 74 8.18 -7.70 -12.81
C ILE A 74 8.64 -6.43 -12.10
N LEU A 75 7.77 -5.82 -11.28
CA LEU A 75 8.14 -4.66 -10.47
C LEU A 75 9.19 -5.01 -9.42
N ASN A 76 9.11 -6.19 -8.80
CA ASN A 76 10.13 -6.64 -7.84
C ASN A 76 11.51 -6.75 -8.51
N GLU A 77 11.57 -7.35 -9.71
CA GLU A 77 12.82 -7.45 -10.47
C GLU A 77 13.33 -6.07 -10.92
N LEU A 78 12.44 -5.21 -11.39
CA LEU A 78 12.78 -3.83 -11.75
C LEU A 78 13.40 -3.08 -10.56
N MET A 79 12.73 -3.11 -9.41
CA MET A 79 13.21 -2.46 -8.18
C MET A 79 14.55 -3.04 -7.75
N HIS A 80 14.74 -4.36 -7.85
CA HIS A 80 16.01 -5.00 -7.56
C HIS A 80 17.12 -4.52 -8.49
N LYS A 81 16.90 -4.49 -9.80
CA LYS A 81 17.90 -4.02 -10.78
C LYS A 81 18.24 -2.54 -10.59
N VAL A 82 17.22 -1.69 -10.40
CA VAL A 82 17.42 -0.26 -10.14
C VAL A 82 18.23 -0.03 -8.87
N ALA A 83 17.97 -0.80 -7.80
CA ALA A 83 18.71 -0.67 -6.55
C ALA A 83 20.20 -1.06 -6.65
N HIS A 84 20.59 -1.82 -7.67
CA HIS A 84 21.98 -2.25 -7.92
C HIS A 84 22.60 -1.55 -9.14
N ASP A 85 21.94 -0.51 -9.69
CA ASP A 85 22.46 0.31 -10.77
C ASP A 85 22.96 1.65 -10.20
N ASP A 86 24.24 1.65 -9.84
CA ASP A 86 24.90 2.79 -9.19
C ASP A 86 24.86 4.05 -10.05
N GLU A 87 25.06 3.90 -11.36
CA GLU A 87 25.04 5.02 -12.31
C GLU A 87 23.64 5.61 -12.39
N PHE A 88 22.62 4.74 -12.51
CA PHE A 88 21.24 5.16 -12.57
C PHE A 88 20.80 5.90 -11.31
N LEU A 89 21.09 5.37 -10.12
CA LEU A 89 20.74 6.00 -8.85
C LEU A 89 21.44 7.35 -8.69
N THR A 90 22.74 7.41 -8.95
CA THR A 90 23.52 8.65 -8.84
C THR A 90 22.96 9.71 -9.78
N ARG A 91 22.75 9.38 -11.06
CA ARG A 91 22.25 10.32 -12.06
C ARG A 91 20.83 10.80 -11.76
N THR A 92 19.95 9.90 -11.34
CA THR A 92 18.52 10.20 -11.15
C THR A 92 18.27 11.03 -9.89
N LEU A 93 19.05 10.80 -8.82
CA LEU A 93 18.84 11.49 -7.55
C LEU A 93 19.55 12.84 -7.46
N GLN A 94 20.54 13.13 -8.31
CA GLN A 94 21.36 14.36 -8.26
C GLN A 94 20.60 15.66 -7.95
N ASN A 95 19.47 15.89 -8.60
CA ASN A 95 18.68 17.11 -8.39
C ASN A 95 17.95 17.09 -7.03
N ALA A 96 17.45 15.92 -6.60
CA ALA A 96 16.77 15.77 -5.32
C ALA A 96 17.73 15.99 -4.14
N LEU A 97 18.98 15.51 -4.25
CA LEU A 97 20.00 15.66 -3.22
C LEU A 97 20.35 17.14 -2.91
N GLN A 98 20.13 18.05 -3.87
CA GLN A 98 20.41 19.47 -3.69
C GLN A 98 19.33 20.20 -2.89
N VAL A 99 18.11 19.65 -2.84
CA VAL A 99 16.93 20.33 -2.29
C VAL A 99 16.29 19.59 -1.12
N ASP A 100 16.63 18.31 -0.90
CA ASP A 100 16.13 17.50 0.20
C ASP A 100 17.27 16.88 1.02
N GLU A 101 17.48 17.46 2.21
CA GLU A 101 18.52 17.03 3.16
C GLU A 101 18.32 15.58 3.64
N PHE A 102 17.06 15.13 3.73
CA PHE A 102 16.76 13.77 4.15
C PHE A 102 17.24 12.75 3.10
N THR A 103 16.87 12.93 1.83
CA THR A 103 17.36 12.09 0.74
C THR A 103 18.88 12.19 0.59
N ALA A 104 19.45 13.38 0.76
CA ALA A 104 20.91 13.58 0.74
C ALA A 104 21.63 12.72 1.80
N SER A 105 21.10 12.69 3.01
CA SER A 105 21.66 11.89 4.11
C SER A 105 21.59 10.38 3.84
N LEU A 106 20.49 9.89 3.26
CA LEU A 106 20.35 8.49 2.86
C LEU A 106 21.36 8.11 1.77
N PHE A 107 21.54 8.99 0.78
CA PHE A 107 22.48 8.77 -0.31
C PHE A 107 23.94 8.77 0.16
N ASP A 108 24.31 9.65 1.11
CA ASP A 108 25.65 9.66 1.71
C ASP A 108 25.99 8.34 2.42
N ILE A 109 25.03 7.77 3.17
CA ILE A 109 25.19 6.42 3.77
C ILE A 109 25.41 5.37 2.67
N TRP A 110 24.61 5.41 1.61
CA TRP A 110 24.73 4.46 0.50
C TRP A 110 26.11 4.55 -0.19
N VAL A 111 26.61 5.75 -0.46
CA VAL A 111 27.95 5.97 -1.04
C VAL A 111 29.04 5.39 -0.13
N LYS A 112 29.01 5.69 1.17
CA LYS A 112 30.01 5.20 2.12
C LYS A 112 30.05 3.68 2.17
N VAL A 113 28.88 3.03 2.28
CA VAL A 113 28.78 1.56 2.33
C VAL A 113 29.28 0.93 1.02
N ARG A 114 28.97 1.54 -0.12
CA ARG A 114 29.46 1.07 -1.42
C ARG A 114 30.98 1.18 -1.53
N ASP A 115 31.54 2.32 -1.14
CA ASP A 115 32.98 2.62 -1.26
C ASP A 115 33.82 1.76 -0.29
N GLU A 116 33.29 1.43 0.89
CA GLU A 116 33.89 0.47 1.83
C GLU A 116 33.76 -0.99 1.37
N GLY A 117 32.77 -1.28 0.52
CA GLY A 117 32.43 -2.61 0.03
C GLY A 117 31.26 -3.24 0.79
N MET A 118 30.30 -3.80 0.05
CA MET A 118 29.10 -4.40 0.66
C MET A 118 29.41 -5.72 1.36
N ALA A 119 29.30 -5.73 2.69
CA ALA A 119 29.52 -6.92 3.52
C ALA A 119 28.38 -7.95 3.43
N GLN A 120 27.14 -7.50 3.15
CA GLN A 120 25.96 -8.35 3.00
C GLN A 120 25.72 -8.64 1.51
N THR A 121 25.73 -9.91 1.14
CA THR A 121 25.54 -10.37 -0.25
C THR A 121 24.08 -10.67 -0.60
N LEU A 122 23.21 -10.81 0.41
CA LEU A 122 21.80 -11.10 0.22
C LEU A 122 20.93 -9.86 0.42
N SER A 123 20.02 -9.63 -0.52
CA SER A 123 19.05 -8.54 -0.49
C SER A 123 17.63 -9.10 -0.43
N LEU A 124 16.80 -8.59 0.49
CA LEU A 124 15.38 -8.91 0.60
C LEU A 124 14.53 -7.64 0.41
N GLY A 125 13.67 -7.66 -0.60
CA GLY A 125 12.69 -6.60 -0.84
C GLY A 125 11.28 -7.04 -0.44
N LEU A 126 10.64 -6.28 0.44
CA LEU A 126 9.21 -6.42 0.78
C LEU A 126 8.46 -5.24 0.18
N PHE A 127 8.05 -5.37 -1.08
CA PHE A 127 7.45 -4.28 -1.85
C PHE A 127 5.93 -4.37 -1.86
N ARG A 128 5.28 -3.21 -1.87
CA ARG A 128 3.85 -3.04 -2.14
C ARG A 128 3.70 -2.01 -3.24
N SER A 129 3.00 -2.37 -4.31
CA SER A 129 2.69 -1.48 -5.41
C SER A 129 1.23 -1.03 -5.31
N ASP A 130 1.01 0.29 -5.20
CA ASP A 130 -0.31 0.87 -4.99
C ASP A 130 -0.91 1.34 -6.33
N TYR A 131 -2.17 0.98 -6.60
CA TYR A 131 -2.85 1.26 -7.87
C TYR A 131 -4.17 2.01 -7.66
N LEU A 132 -4.48 2.92 -8.59
CA LEU A 132 -5.80 3.52 -8.73
C LEU A 132 -6.33 3.25 -10.14
N MET A 133 -7.57 2.81 -10.22
CA MET A 133 -8.22 2.55 -11.51
C MET A 133 -8.55 3.89 -12.18
N GLN A 134 -8.02 4.10 -13.39
CA GLN A 134 -8.36 5.25 -14.20
C GLN A 134 -9.79 5.10 -14.74
N ASN A 135 -10.62 6.13 -14.54
CA ASN A 135 -11.93 6.22 -15.18
C ASN A 135 -11.83 7.11 -16.44
N PRO A 136 -11.97 6.55 -17.66
CA PRO A 136 -11.86 7.32 -18.90
C PRO A 136 -12.91 8.43 -19.03
N ASP A 137 -14.07 8.28 -18.38
CA ASP A 137 -15.21 9.20 -18.51
C ASP A 137 -15.16 10.37 -17.51
N GLY A 138 -14.19 10.41 -16.58
CA GLY A 138 -14.06 11.46 -15.56
C GLY A 138 -13.40 12.76 -16.02
N ASN A 139 -13.06 12.86 -17.31
CA ASN A 139 -12.42 14.02 -17.95
C ASN A 139 -13.37 14.75 -18.94
N ARG A 140 -14.69 14.55 -18.80
CA ARG A 140 -15.73 15.27 -19.55
C ARG A 140 -16.61 16.08 -18.63
#